data_AF-A0A6G2BHE9-F1
#
_entry.id   AF-A0A6G2BHE9-F1
#
_cell.length_a   1.000
_cell.length_b   1.000
_cell.length_c   1.000
_cell.angle_alpha   90.00
_cell.angle_beta   90.00
_cell.angle_gamma   90.00
#
_symmetry.space_group_name_H-M   'P 1'
#
loop_
_entity.id
_entity.type
_entity.pdbx_description
1 polymer ?
#
loop_
_entity_poly.entity_id
_entity_poly.type
_entity_poly.pdbx_seq_one_letter_code
_entity_poly.pdbx_strand_id
1 'polypeptide(L)'
;MMRRTTFRRRALVGFATIAAAAGLSLPSGAQAAPAGWSDCPSRHVCFWTGDNGTGRMCAWPGDDPDWRGGAIRCSWSGTTRAQSVYNNGTSGASVSYYTGADYKGRAGCTAKGGRGNFVGNNGTGHFLRSHKWAC
;
A
#
# COMPACT_ATOMS: atom_id res chain seq x y z
N MET A 1 34.55 -79.72 -26.36
CA MET A 1 34.63 -79.81 -24.88
C MET A 1 35.43 -78.64 -24.37
N MET A 2 34.92 -77.93 -23.34
CA MET A 2 35.65 -77.09 -22.36
C MET A 2 36.57 -75.96 -22.91
N ARG A 3 36.60 -74.72 -22.43
CA ARG A 3 36.10 -74.07 -21.21
C ARG A 3 36.36 -72.57 -21.39
N ARG A 4 35.38 -71.73 -21.03
CA ARG A 4 35.53 -70.27 -20.97
C ARG A 4 36.39 -69.90 -19.75
N THR A 5 37.29 -68.94 -19.91
CA THR A 5 37.88 -68.19 -18.78
C THR A 5 38.09 -66.74 -19.18
N THR A 6 37.08 -65.94 -18.87
CA THR A 6 37.03 -64.48 -18.99
C THR A 6 38.05 -63.82 -18.07
N PHE A 7 39.00 -63.08 -18.64
CA PHE A 7 39.94 -62.25 -17.90
C PHE A 7 39.34 -60.91 -17.47
N ARG A 8 39.66 -60.57 -16.23
CA ARG A 8 39.18 -59.45 -15.43
C ARG A 8 39.55 -58.09 -16.05
N ARG A 9 38.57 -57.21 -16.25
CA ARG A 9 38.80 -55.76 -16.42
C ARG A 9 38.62 -55.08 -15.08
N ARG A 10 39.71 -54.61 -14.47
CA ARG A 10 39.69 -53.56 -13.44
C ARG A 10 40.02 -52.25 -14.15
N ALA A 11 39.08 -51.32 -14.19
CA ALA A 11 39.34 -49.93 -14.53
C ALA A 11 38.83 -49.06 -13.38
N LEU A 12 39.69 -48.15 -12.97
CA LEU A 12 39.61 -47.26 -11.81
C LEU A 12 38.81 -45.99 -12.15
N VAL A 13 38.14 -45.49 -11.12
CA VAL A 13 38.04 -44.07 -10.72
C VAL A 13 37.32 -43.09 -11.64
N GLY A 14 36.29 -42.46 -11.06
CA GLY A 14 35.74 -41.18 -11.50
C GLY A 14 34.77 -40.64 -10.44
N PHE A 15 35.30 -39.98 -9.41
CA PHE A 15 34.50 -39.21 -8.47
C PHE A 15 33.91 -38.00 -9.21
N ALA A 16 32.60 -38.01 -9.47
CA ALA A 16 31.88 -36.85 -9.96
C ALA A 16 31.33 -36.08 -8.75
N THR A 17 32.00 -35.00 -8.37
CA THR A 17 31.49 -34.01 -7.41
C THR A 17 30.43 -33.14 -8.10
N ILE A 18 29.17 -33.35 -7.74
CA ILE A 18 28.07 -32.48 -8.18
C ILE A 18 28.14 -31.20 -7.33
N ALA A 19 28.59 -30.10 -7.94
CA ALA A 19 28.53 -28.78 -7.33
C ALA A 19 27.06 -28.32 -7.26
N ALA A 20 26.51 -28.27 -6.05
CA ALA A 20 25.19 -27.69 -5.80
C ALA A 20 25.28 -26.17 -5.92
N ALA A 21 24.79 -25.61 -7.04
CA ALA A 21 24.58 -24.18 -7.17
C ALA A 21 23.39 -23.76 -6.29
N ALA A 22 23.69 -23.19 -5.12
CA ALA A 22 22.69 -22.53 -4.29
C ALA A 22 22.20 -21.28 -5.02
N GLY A 23 21.03 -21.36 -5.64
CA GLY A 23 20.34 -20.19 -6.19
C GLY A 23 19.93 -19.26 -5.06
N LEU A 24 20.52 -18.08 -4.97
CA LEU A 24 20.04 -16.99 -4.12
C LEU A 24 18.71 -16.49 -4.69
N SER A 25 17.61 -16.91 -4.09
CA SER A 25 16.30 -16.31 -4.28
C SER A 25 16.33 -14.87 -3.73
N LEU A 26 16.47 -13.88 -4.60
CA LEU A 26 16.23 -12.48 -4.22
C LEU A 26 14.78 -12.35 -3.72
N PRO A 27 14.52 -11.66 -2.60
CA PRO A 27 13.16 -11.37 -2.20
C PRO A 27 12.54 -10.50 -3.31
N SER A 28 11.58 -11.08 -4.04
CA SER A 28 10.70 -10.31 -4.90
C SER A 28 10.01 -9.30 -4.01
N GLY A 29 10.25 -8.00 -4.21
CA GLY A 29 9.59 -6.94 -3.47
C GLY A 29 8.09 -7.22 -3.47
N ALA A 30 7.50 -7.29 -2.27
CA ALA A 30 6.07 -7.53 -2.11
C ALA A 30 5.33 -6.47 -2.94
N GLN A 31 4.76 -6.90 -4.06
CA GLN A 31 3.82 -6.09 -4.82
C GLN A 31 2.61 -5.98 -3.91
N ALA A 32 2.41 -4.81 -3.30
CA ALA A 32 1.21 -4.54 -2.53
C ALA A 32 0.01 -4.89 -3.42
N ALA A 33 -0.84 -5.80 -2.95
CA ALA A 33 -2.09 -6.14 -3.63
C ALA A 33 -2.85 -4.84 -3.96
N PRO A 34 -3.63 -4.79 -5.04
CA PRO A 34 -4.42 -3.61 -5.36
C PRO A 34 -5.37 -3.33 -4.18
N ALA A 35 -4.95 -2.38 -3.34
CA ALA A 35 -5.68 -1.93 -2.18
C ALA A 35 -7.04 -1.41 -2.65
N GLY A 36 -8.09 -2.00 -2.12
CA GLY A 36 -9.46 -1.63 -2.42
C GLY A 36 -10.02 -0.76 -1.31
N TRP A 37 -11.15 -0.12 -1.55
CA TRP A 37 -11.90 0.63 -0.53
C TRP A 37 -12.16 -0.16 0.78
N SER A 38 -12.10 -1.50 0.72
CA SER A 38 -12.20 -2.42 1.85
C SER A 38 -11.11 -2.23 2.91
N ASP A 39 -9.96 -1.66 2.54
CA ASP A 39 -8.83 -1.47 3.46
C ASP A 39 -9.09 -0.32 4.44
N CYS A 40 -10.09 0.52 4.16
CA CYS A 40 -10.50 1.56 5.08
C CYS A 40 -11.29 0.96 6.25
N PRO A 41 -10.78 1.00 7.49
CA PRO A 41 -11.47 0.39 8.62
C PRO A 41 -12.83 1.07 8.88
N SER A 42 -13.76 0.32 9.45
CA SER A 42 -15.02 0.90 9.93
C SER A 42 -14.74 2.03 10.93
N ARG A 43 -15.58 3.07 10.92
CA ARG A 43 -15.47 4.29 11.74
C ARG A 43 -14.31 5.21 11.36
N HIS A 44 -13.69 5.02 10.19
CA HIS A 44 -12.56 5.85 9.76
C HIS A 44 -12.88 6.67 8.51
N VAL A 45 -12.14 7.77 8.33
CA VAL A 45 -11.91 8.37 7.01
C VAL A 45 -10.55 7.92 6.53
N CYS A 46 -10.45 7.60 5.25
CA CYS A 46 -9.22 7.14 4.62
C CYS A 46 -8.92 7.96 3.38
N PHE A 47 -7.63 8.25 3.19
CA PHE A 47 -7.09 8.95 2.03
C PHE A 47 -5.95 8.14 1.43
N TRP A 48 -5.86 8.14 0.11
CA TRP A 48 -4.86 7.37 -0.62
C TRP A 48 -4.07 8.21 -1.60
N THR A 49 -2.83 7.80 -1.88
CA THR A 49 -1.97 8.43 -2.90
C THR A 49 -2.33 8.06 -4.34
N GLY A 50 -3.17 7.03 -4.54
CA GLY A 50 -3.65 6.60 -5.85
C GLY A 50 -5.17 6.71 -5.97
N ASP A 51 -5.65 6.58 -7.20
CA ASP A 51 -7.08 6.56 -7.50
C ASP A 51 -7.72 5.25 -6.99
N ASN A 52 -9.02 5.30 -6.78
CA ASN A 52 -9.86 4.15 -6.46
C ASN A 52 -9.42 3.37 -5.20
N GLY A 53 -8.86 4.07 -4.21
CA GLY A 53 -8.39 3.45 -2.96
C GLY A 53 -7.04 2.73 -3.08
N THR A 54 -6.25 3.02 -4.12
CA THR A 54 -4.96 2.34 -4.35
C THR A 54 -3.76 3.13 -3.81
N GLY A 55 -2.62 2.47 -3.66
CA GLY A 55 -1.39 3.09 -3.19
C GLY A 55 -1.31 3.19 -1.67
N ARG A 56 -0.55 4.17 -1.15
CA ARG A 56 -0.35 4.33 0.30
C ARG A 56 -1.59 4.95 0.92
N MET A 57 -2.11 4.33 1.98
CA MET A 57 -3.27 4.82 2.73
C MET A 57 -2.85 5.50 4.04
N CYS A 58 -3.60 6.51 4.45
CA CYS A 58 -3.69 6.95 5.84
C CYS A 58 -5.17 6.96 6.27
N ALA A 59 -5.42 6.60 7.53
CA ALA A 59 -6.77 6.46 8.07
C ALA A 59 -6.86 7.06 9.48
N TRP A 60 -8.00 7.64 9.82
CA TRP A 60 -8.24 8.26 11.11
C TRP A 60 -9.63 7.91 11.65
N PRO A 61 -9.78 7.62 12.96
CA PRO A 61 -11.07 7.34 13.58
C PRO A 61 -11.82 8.60 14.08
N GLY A 62 -11.22 9.78 13.96
CA GLY A 62 -11.74 11.05 14.44
C GLY A 62 -10.92 12.22 13.89
N ASP A 63 -11.33 13.44 14.21
CA ASP A 63 -10.72 14.67 13.68
C ASP A 63 -9.21 14.73 13.91
N ASP A 64 -8.48 15.28 12.94
CA ASP A 64 -7.04 15.49 13.05
C ASP A 64 -6.64 16.87 12.49
N PRO A 65 -6.13 17.78 13.35
CA PRO A 65 -5.74 19.13 12.95
C PRO A 65 -4.38 19.22 12.25
N ASP A 66 -3.52 18.20 12.30
CA ASP A 66 -2.25 18.21 11.56
C ASP A 66 -1.72 16.80 11.30
N TRP A 67 -1.88 16.30 10.08
CA TRP A 67 -1.43 14.96 9.65
C TRP A 67 0.09 14.78 9.71
N ARG A 68 0.86 15.86 9.90
CA ARG A 68 2.33 15.82 9.97
C ARG A 68 2.83 15.91 11.41
N GLY A 69 2.11 16.63 12.26
CA GLY A 69 2.49 16.88 13.66
C GLY A 69 1.66 16.11 14.70
N GLY A 70 0.47 15.64 14.32
CA GLY A 70 -0.53 15.03 15.19
C GLY A 70 -0.19 13.62 15.66
N ALA A 71 -1.15 13.03 16.38
CA ALA A 71 -1.01 11.70 16.97
C ALA A 71 -0.91 10.60 15.89
N ILE A 72 -1.67 10.72 14.81
CA ILE A 72 -1.58 9.86 13.63
C ILE A 72 -0.87 10.63 12.53
N ARG A 73 0.36 10.22 12.22
CA ARG A 73 1.18 10.89 11.20
C ARG A 73 1.05 10.18 9.86
N CYS A 74 0.68 10.95 8.84
CA CYS A 74 0.63 10.48 7.47
C CYS A 74 1.92 10.80 6.72
N SER A 75 2.79 9.80 6.60
CA SER A 75 4.16 9.94 6.09
C SER A 75 4.29 10.50 4.67
N TRP A 76 3.23 10.46 3.86
CA TRP A 76 3.23 11.00 2.50
C TRP A 76 2.55 12.37 2.38
N SER A 77 1.82 12.85 3.39
CA SER A 77 1.03 14.08 3.30
C SER A 77 1.85 15.35 3.01
N GLY A 78 3.17 15.30 3.25
CA GLY A 78 4.13 16.37 2.95
C GLY A 78 4.69 16.37 1.53
N THR A 79 4.66 15.23 0.85
CA THR A 79 5.44 14.99 -0.38
C THR A 79 4.62 14.37 -1.51
N THR A 80 3.42 13.87 -1.21
CA THR A 80 2.53 13.25 -2.19
C THR A 80 1.11 13.78 -2.01
N ARG A 81 0.44 13.99 -3.14
CA ARG A 81 -0.97 14.38 -3.15
C ARG A 81 -1.84 13.17 -2.83
N ALA A 82 -2.84 13.35 -1.98
CA ALA A 82 -3.95 12.41 -1.88
C ALA A 82 -4.74 12.47 -3.20
N GLN A 83 -5.05 11.31 -3.78
CA GLN A 83 -5.78 11.16 -5.05
C GLN A 83 -7.20 10.62 -4.84
N SER A 84 -7.46 9.91 -3.75
CA SER A 84 -8.82 9.44 -3.45
C SER A 84 -9.13 9.44 -1.96
N VAL A 85 -10.43 9.40 -1.64
CA VAL A 85 -10.98 9.46 -0.27
C VAL A 85 -12.16 8.50 -0.11
N TYR A 86 -12.33 7.99 1.11
CA TYR A 86 -13.52 7.27 1.55
C TYR A 86 -13.86 7.66 2.98
N ASN A 87 -15.08 8.16 3.20
CA ASN A 87 -15.66 8.34 4.52
C ASN A 87 -16.39 7.05 4.94
N ASN A 88 -15.67 6.12 5.57
CA ASN A 88 -16.22 4.90 6.18
C ASN A 88 -16.67 5.14 7.65
N GLY A 89 -16.98 6.40 7.99
CA GLY A 89 -17.49 6.80 9.30
C GLY A 89 -18.91 6.27 9.56
N THR A 90 -19.23 6.08 10.85
CA THR A 90 -20.54 5.58 11.29
C THR A 90 -21.44 6.64 11.94
N SER A 91 -20.92 7.84 12.19
CA SER A 91 -21.64 8.94 12.87
C SER A 91 -22.70 9.65 12.00
N GLY A 92 -22.78 9.31 10.70
CA GLY A 92 -23.64 10.02 9.74
C GLY A 92 -23.05 11.35 9.25
N ALA A 93 -22.01 11.87 9.89
CA ALA A 93 -21.40 13.15 9.53
C ALA A 93 -20.53 13.06 8.27
N SER A 94 -20.53 14.17 7.52
CA SER A 94 -19.62 14.40 6.38
C SER A 94 -18.23 14.82 6.86
N VAL A 95 -17.19 14.49 6.10
CA VAL A 95 -15.80 14.87 6.42
C VAL A 95 -15.33 15.98 5.51
N SER A 96 -14.94 17.11 6.12
CA SER A 96 -14.19 18.17 5.43
C SER A 96 -12.70 17.89 5.56
N TYR A 97 -11.95 18.16 4.49
CA TYR A 97 -10.49 18.03 4.47
C TYR A 97 -9.84 19.28 3.87
N TYR A 98 -8.60 19.52 4.29
CA TYR A 98 -7.96 20.83 4.19
C TYR A 98 -6.49 20.68 3.78
N THR A 99 -5.97 21.67 3.05
CA THR A 99 -4.55 21.71 2.64
C THR A 99 -3.62 22.27 3.71
N GLY A 100 -4.16 23.02 4.67
CA GLY A 100 -3.45 23.52 5.85
C GLY A 100 -3.70 22.69 7.11
N ALA A 101 -2.84 22.90 8.12
CA ALA A 101 -3.13 22.48 9.49
C ALA A 101 -4.29 23.31 10.06
N ASP A 102 -4.83 22.88 11.20
CA ASP A 102 -5.88 23.57 11.97
C ASP A 102 -7.10 23.94 11.12
N TYR A 103 -7.45 23.02 10.19
CA TYR A 103 -8.62 23.11 9.33
C TYR A 103 -8.64 24.35 8.43
N LYS A 104 -7.48 24.77 7.91
CA LYS A 104 -7.32 25.92 6.99
C LYS A 104 -7.23 25.49 5.52
N GLY A 105 -7.85 26.26 4.62
CA GLY A 105 -7.79 26.00 3.18
C GLY A 105 -8.56 24.74 2.80
N ARG A 106 -9.89 24.80 2.89
CA ARG A 106 -10.76 23.65 2.62
C ARG A 106 -10.64 23.19 1.17
N ALA A 107 -10.33 21.92 0.97
CA ALA A 107 -10.17 21.31 -0.35
C ALA A 107 -11.45 20.60 -0.81
N GLY A 108 -12.27 20.10 0.11
CA GLY A 108 -13.52 19.46 -0.24
C GLY A 108 -14.25 18.84 0.93
N CYS A 109 -15.25 18.02 0.58
CA CYS A 109 -16.12 17.33 1.51
C CYS A 109 -16.52 15.97 0.97
N THR A 110 -16.62 14.98 1.85
CA THR A 110 -17.17 13.67 1.49
C THR A 110 -18.25 13.26 2.48
N ALA A 111 -19.47 13.08 1.97
CA ALA A 111 -20.60 12.60 2.75
C ALA A 111 -20.34 11.21 3.35
N LYS A 112 -21.07 10.83 4.40
CA LYS A 112 -20.97 9.50 5.00
C LYS A 112 -21.18 8.41 3.94
N GLY A 113 -20.30 7.42 3.90
CA GLY A 113 -20.31 6.35 2.91
C GLY A 113 -19.85 6.77 1.52
N GLY A 114 -19.61 8.07 1.29
CA GLY A 114 -19.10 8.59 0.03
C GLY A 114 -17.63 8.22 -0.16
N ARG A 115 -17.27 7.88 -1.40
CA ARG A 115 -15.90 7.63 -1.83
C ARG A 115 -15.71 8.07 -3.27
N GLY A 116 -14.48 8.43 -3.62
CA GLY A 116 -14.16 8.82 -4.99
C GLY A 116 -12.77 9.38 -5.15
N ASN A 117 -12.44 9.73 -6.40
CA ASN A 117 -11.17 10.32 -6.78
C ASN A 117 -11.30 11.85 -6.75
N PHE A 118 -10.21 12.54 -6.45
CA PHE A 118 -10.12 13.98 -6.58
C PHE A 118 -9.89 14.34 -8.05
N VAL A 119 -10.97 14.61 -8.79
CA VAL A 119 -10.91 15.02 -10.20
C VAL A 119 -10.97 16.55 -10.34
N GLY A 120 -9.88 17.11 -10.84
CA GLY A 120 -9.78 18.40 -11.54
C GLY A 120 -8.87 18.19 -12.77
N ASN A 121 -9.09 18.97 -13.84
CA ASN A 121 -8.66 18.87 -15.26
C ASN A 121 -7.24 18.36 -15.65
N ASN A 122 -6.46 17.73 -14.77
CA ASN A 122 -5.15 17.16 -15.08
C ASN A 122 -4.63 16.12 -14.06
N GLY A 123 -5.48 15.39 -13.31
CA GLY A 123 -5.00 14.40 -12.31
C GLY A 123 -4.50 15.01 -10.99
N THR A 124 -5.22 16.03 -10.50
CA THR A 124 -4.75 16.97 -9.45
C THR A 124 -5.32 16.67 -8.06
N GLY A 125 -4.84 15.59 -7.44
CA GLY A 125 -5.02 15.36 -6.01
C GLY A 125 -4.55 16.52 -5.12
N HIS A 126 -4.77 16.42 -3.81
CA HIS A 126 -4.49 17.49 -2.85
C HIS A 126 -3.34 17.15 -1.90
N PHE A 127 -2.46 18.11 -1.62
CA PHE A 127 -1.58 18.05 -0.45
C PHE A 127 -2.40 18.37 0.79
N LEU A 128 -3.06 17.35 1.34
CA LEU A 128 -3.90 17.48 2.52
C LEU A 128 -3.06 17.46 3.80
N ARG A 129 -3.56 18.16 4.82
CA ARG A 129 -2.87 18.32 6.10
C ARG A 129 -3.80 18.25 7.32
N SER A 130 -5.11 18.41 7.16
CA SER A 130 -6.05 18.22 8.27
C SER A 130 -7.43 17.78 7.77
N HIS A 131 -8.24 17.21 8.66
CA HIS A 131 -9.64 16.89 8.39
C HIS A 131 -10.50 16.91 9.67
N LYS A 132 -11.80 17.10 9.51
CA LYS A 132 -12.79 16.92 10.59
C LYS A 132 -14.14 16.43 10.07
N TRP A 133 -14.89 15.72 10.91
CA TRP A 133 -16.29 15.32 10.68
C TRP A 133 -17.26 16.50 10.85
N ALA A 134 -17.02 17.55 10.07
CA ALA A 134 -17.89 18.70 9.95
C ALA A 134 -17.72 19.31 8.55
N CYS A 135 -18.69 19.05 7.68
CA CYS A 135 -19.02 19.87 6.52
C CYS A 135 -20.37 20.52 6.78
#